data_AF-A0A2D5EK75-F1
#
_entry.id   AF-A0A2D5EK75-F1
#
_cell.length_a   1.000
_cell.length_b   1.000
_cell.length_c   1.000
_cell.angle_alpha   90.00
_cell.angle_beta   90.00
_cell.angle_gamma   90.00
#
_symmetry.space_group_name_H-M   'P 1'
#
loop_
_entity.id
_entity.type
_entity.pdbx_description
1 polymer ?
#
loop_
_entity_poly.entity_id
_entity_poly.type
_entity_poly.pdbx_seq_one_letter_code
_entity_poly.pdbx_strand_id
1 'polypeptide(L)' 'MMNKELMTAKILEAKVAKGMTWEAIAEAVGLSPVFTTSAALGMNSLTEDKAFALCEPLGLDKPV' A
#
# COMPACT_ATOMS: atom_id res chain seq x y z
N MET A 1 -5.13 -17.56 -6.92
CA MET A 1 -6.13 -16.53 -6.55
C MET A 1 -5.42 -15.53 -5.65
N MET A 2 -5.58 -14.22 -5.88
CA MET A 2 -4.97 -13.21 -5.02
C MET A 2 -5.74 -13.16 -3.69
N ASN A 3 -5.06 -13.30 -2.55
CA ASN A 3 -5.65 -13.17 -1.21
C ASN A 3 -4.97 -12.02 -0.46
N LYS A 4 -5.51 -11.65 0.72
CA LYS A 4 -4.97 -10.55 1.54
C LYS A 4 -3.49 -10.76 1.89
N GLU A 5 -3.08 -11.99 2.18
CA GLU A 5 -1.70 -12.33 2.55
C GLU A 5 -0.72 -12.06 1.40
N LEU A 6 -1.06 -12.52 0.19
CA LEU A 6 -0.26 -12.28 -1.02
C LEU A 6 -0.20 -10.79 -1.38
N MET A 7 -1.30 -10.04 -1.18
CA MET A 7 -1.30 -8.58 -1.36
C MET A 7 -0.36 -7.90 -0.37
N THR A 8 -0.47 -8.24 0.91
CA THR A 8 0.42 -7.71 1.96
C THR A 8 1.88 -7.99 1.63
N ALA A 9 2.21 -9.23 1.23
CA ALA A 9 3.57 -9.60 0.86
C ALA A 9 4.11 -8.74 -0.30
N LYS A 10 3.32 -8.54 -1.37
CA LYS A 10 3.71 -7.70 -2.51
C LYS A 10 3.90 -6.23 -2.13
N ILE A 11 3.04 -5.68 -1.28
CA ILE A 11 3.15 -4.30 -0.79
C ILE A 11 4.45 -4.14 0.01
N LEU A 12 4.75 -5.09 0.90
CA LEU A 12 5.96 -5.06 1.71
C LEU A 12 7.23 -5.22 0.87
N GLU A 13 7.25 -6.14 -0.10
CA GLU A 13 8.37 -6.30 -1.04
C GLU A 13 8.62 -5.01 -1.82
N ALA A 14 7.57 -4.41 -2.39
CA ALA A 14 7.69 -3.17 -3.15
C ALA A 14 8.19 -2.01 -2.28
N LYS A 15 7.66 -1.88 -1.06
CA LYS A 15 8.10 -0.85 -0.10
C LYS A 15 9.58 -0.99 0.23
N VAL A 16 10.05 -2.22 0.50
CA VAL A 16 11.47 -2.49 0.80
C VAL A 16 12.35 -2.25 -0.43
N ALA A 17 11.96 -2.75 -1.60
CA ALA A 17 12.71 -2.59 -2.84
C ALA A 17 12.90 -1.12 -3.25
N LYS A 18 11.92 -0.26 -2.92
CA LYS A 18 11.97 1.18 -3.18
C LYS A 18 12.53 2.01 -2.01
N GLY A 19 12.91 1.38 -0.90
CA GLY A 19 13.41 2.08 0.29
C GLY A 19 12.41 3.04 0.92
N MET A 20 11.11 2.81 0.74
CA MET A 20 10.07 3.72 1.22
C MET A 20 9.75 3.51 2.71
N THR A 21 9.38 4.58 3.39
CA THR A 21 8.83 4.57 4.75
C THR A 21 7.30 4.60 4.72
N TRP A 22 6.65 4.22 5.82
CA TRP A 22 5.19 4.28 5.89
C TRP A 22 4.69 5.72 5.94
N GLU A 23 5.48 6.62 6.51
CA GLU A 23 5.22 8.05 6.58
C GLU A 23 5.17 8.66 5.18
N ALA A 24 6.15 8.35 4.32
CA ALA A 24 6.19 8.84 2.94
C ALA A 24 5.02 8.30 2.10
N ILE A 25 4.64 7.03 2.29
CA ILE A 25 3.47 6.45 1.61
C ILE A 25 2.18 7.12 2.12
N ALA A 26 2.05 7.32 3.42
CA ALA A 26 0.88 7.92 4.02
C ALA A 26 0.68 9.38 3.59
N GLU A 27 1.77 10.13 3.43
CA GLU A 27 1.77 11.48 2.86
C GLU A 27 1.23 11.47 1.41
N ALA A 28 1.71 10.56 0.56
CA ALA A 28 1.22 10.43 -0.81
C ALA A 28 -0.27 10.03 -0.89
N VAL A 29 -0.73 9.18 0.03
CA VAL A 29 -2.13 8.75 0.11
C VAL A 29 -3.03 9.82 0.78
N GLY A 30 -2.45 10.74 1.54
CA GLY A 30 -3.18 11.73 2.34
C GLY A 30 -3.91 11.13 3.53
N LEU A 31 -3.32 10.12 4.18
CA LEU A 31 -3.86 9.42 5.35
C LEU A 31 -2.83 9.40 6.49
N SER A 32 -3.23 8.92 7.67
CA SER A 32 -2.27 8.75 8.76
C SER A 32 -1.33 7.55 8.49
N PRO A 33 -0.07 7.59 8.98
CA PRO A 33 0.85 6.46 8.86
C PRO A 33 0.29 5.16 9.45
N VAL A 34 -0.40 5.25 10.59
CA VAL A 34 -0.99 4.10 11.28
C VAL A 34 -2.10 3.46 10.43
N PHE A 35 -3.02 4.26 9.90
CA PHE A 35 -4.12 3.74 9.07
C PHE A 35 -3.61 3.19 7.75
N THR A 36 -2.66 3.88 7.10
CA THR A 36 -2.01 3.43 5.87
C THR A 36 -1.31 2.09 6.07
N THR A 37 -0.54 1.94 7.15
CA THR A 37 0.13 0.67 7.50
C THR A 37 -0.90 -0.42 7.76
N SER A 38 -1.96 -0.11 8.51
CA SER A 38 -3.02 -1.08 8.84
C SER A 38 -3.76 -1.59 7.60
N ALA A 39 -4.05 -0.70 6.65
CA ALA A 39 -4.65 -1.04 5.37
C ALA A 39 -3.71 -1.90 4.50
N ALA A 40 -2.44 -1.53 4.42
CA ALA A 40 -1.41 -2.30 3.71
C ALA A 40 -1.21 -3.72 4.28
N LEU A 41 -1.50 -3.92 5.57
CA LEU A 41 -1.46 -5.22 6.25
C LEU A 41 -2.80 -5.99 6.19
N GLY A 42 -3.80 -5.48 5.46
CA GLY A 42 -5.09 -6.16 5.23
C GLY A 42 -6.11 -6.05 6.38
N MET A 43 -5.81 -5.23 7.40
CA MET A 43 -6.63 -5.02 8.59
C MET A 43 -7.73 -3.98 8.37
N ASN A 44 -7.50 -3.04 7.45
CA ASN A 44 -8.46 -2.00 7.06
C ASN A 44 -8.62 -1.97 5.54
N SER A 45 -9.74 -1.39 5.07
CA SER A 45 -10.02 -1.20 3.65
C SER A 45 -9.79 0.25 3.25
N LEU A 46 -9.38 0.45 1.99
CA LEU A 46 -9.25 1.77 1.37
C LEU A 46 -10.38 1.97 0.37
N THR A 47 -10.75 3.23 0.15
CA THR A 47 -11.48 3.61 -1.06
C THR A 47 -10.58 3.40 -2.28
N GLU A 48 -11.18 3.28 -3.45
CA GLU A 48 -10.47 2.98 -4.70
C GLU A 48 -9.36 4.00 -5.00
N ASP A 49 -9.66 5.30 -4.89
CA ASP A 49 -8.70 6.39 -5.09
C ASP A 49 -7.48 6.27 -4.15
N LYS A 50 -7.70 5.90 -2.89
CA LYS A 50 -6.64 5.72 -1.90
C LYS A 50 -5.83 4.45 -2.12
N ALA A 51 -6.47 3.38 -2.62
CA ALA A 51 -5.76 2.16 -3.01
C ALA A 51 -4.81 2.43 -4.19
N PHE A 52 -5.27 3.18 -5.20
CA PHE A 52 -4.41 3.60 -6.31
C PHE A 52 -3.27 4.50 -5.85
N ALA A 53 -3.56 5.51 -5.01
CA ALA A 53 -2.53 6.39 -4.46
C ALA A 53 -1.48 5.65 -3.61
N LEU A 54 -1.85 4.52 -2.98
CA LEU A 54 -0.90 3.65 -2.27
C LEU A 54 -0.04 2.84 -3.25
N CYS A 55 -0.66 2.35 -4.33
CA CYS A 55 -0.01 1.50 -5.31
C CYS A 55 0.97 2.26 -6.22
N GLU A 56 0.69 3.51 -6.59
CA GLU A 56 1.50 4.33 -7.50
C GLU A 56 2.96 4.50 -7.03
N PRO A 57 3.26 5.01 -5.82
CA PRO A 57 4.64 5.13 -5.37
C PRO A 57 5.31 3.77 -5.19
N LEU A 58 4.54 2.69 -5.01
CA LEU A 58 5.02 1.31 -4.93
C LEU A 58 5.19 0.64 -6.30
N GLY A 59 4.72 1.25 -7.40
CA GLY A 59 4.75 0.66 -8.74
C GLY A 59 3.86 -0.57 -8.88
N LEU A 60 2.78 -0.61 -8.10
CA LEU A 60 1.78 -1.69 -8.05
C LEU A 60 0.45 -1.28 -8.72
N ASP A 61 0.40 -0.11 -9.36
CA ASP A 61 -0.74 0.49 -10.04
C ASP A 61 -1.07 -0.16 -11.40
N LYS A 62 -0.28 -1.14 -11.83
CA LYS A 62 -0.48 -1.84 -13.09
C LYS A 62 -1.61 -2.87 -12.99
N PRO A 63 -2.46 -2.97 -14.03
CA PRO A 63 -3.45 -4.04 -14.11
C PRO A 63 -2.75 -5.40 -14.12
N VAL A 64 -3.25 -6.30 -13.27
CA VAL A 64 -2.94 -7.74 -13.26
C VAL A 64 -3.79 -8.48 -14.27
#